data_AF-R7PUH4-F1
#
_entry.id   AF-R7PUH4-F1
#
_cell.length_a   1.000
_cell.length_b   1.000
_cell.length_c   1.000
_cell.angle_alpha   90.00
_cell.angle_beta   90.00
_cell.angle_gamma   90.00
#
_symmetry.space_group_name_H-M   'P 1'
#
loop_
_entity.id
_entity.type
_entity.pdbx_description
1 polymer ?
#
loop_
_entity_poly.entity_id
_entity_poly.type
_entity_poly.pdbx_seq_one_letter_code
_entity_poly.pdbx_strand_id
1 'polypeptide(L)'
;MDDKILEGTTTVGITCKDGVVFASERRASMGNLVAHKVAEKIFKINDHIVTTIAGSVGDAQNLMKIIEAEVSLYQMRNNDKMSVKAAASVTANILRSGPMYVQTLLGGMDGDKPSLYSLDPAGGMIEDTYISTGSGSIVAYGVLEDRYHEEITTDEGLEIAVRAIKAASERDTFSGNGYLVAKVTEDGFEMLDKEKVNDIVAKI
;
A
#
# COMPACT_ATOMS: atom_id res chain seq x y z
N MET A 1 20.84 -23.81 -1.58
CA MET A 1 20.46 -22.62 -2.37
C MET A 1 20.11 -21.61 -1.31
N ASP A 2 21.18 -20.93 -0.91
CA ASP A 2 21.40 -20.50 0.46
C ASP A 2 20.88 -19.08 0.65
N ASP A 3 20.27 -18.85 1.81
CA ASP A 3 19.69 -17.61 2.31
C ASP A 3 18.84 -16.82 1.30
N LYS A 4 17.53 -17.12 1.28
CA LYS A 4 16.52 -16.16 0.82
C LYS A 4 16.85 -14.81 1.47
N ILE A 5 17.22 -13.82 0.67
CA ILE A 5 17.42 -12.45 1.12
C ILE A 5 16.12 -12.04 1.81
N LEU A 6 16.19 -11.83 3.13
CA LEU A 6 15.05 -11.40 3.92
C LEU A 6 14.79 -9.93 3.60
N GLU A 7 13.90 -9.72 2.65
CA GLU A 7 13.28 -8.44 2.38
C GLU A 7 12.03 -8.36 3.24
N GLY A 8 12.09 -7.55 4.30
CA GLY A 8 10.93 -7.29 5.12
C GLY A 8 10.40 -5.88 4.88
N THR A 9 9.10 -5.75 5.10
CA THR A 9 8.32 -4.56 4.83
C THR A 9 7.02 -4.69 5.60
N THR A 10 6.41 -3.58 5.99
CA THR A 10 5.00 -3.57 6.38
C THR A 10 4.27 -2.49 5.59
N THR A 11 3.20 -2.89 4.90
CA THR A 11 2.21 -1.98 4.35
C THR A 11 0.81 -2.34 4.83
N VAL A 12 -0.07 -1.35 4.90
CA VAL A 12 -1.45 -1.45 5.33
C VAL A 12 -2.30 -0.64 4.34
N GLY A 13 -3.45 -1.20 3.95
CA GLY A 13 -4.51 -0.49 3.24
C GLY A 13 -5.83 -0.67 3.98
N ILE A 14 -6.66 0.38 4.00
CA ILE A 14 -7.96 0.38 4.66
C ILE A 14 -8.98 1.12 3.78
N THR A 15 -10.05 0.43 3.40
CA THR A 15 -11.24 1.01 2.78
C THR A 15 -12.07 1.69 3.87
N CYS A 16 -12.31 2.99 3.71
CA CYS A 16 -13.14 3.82 4.58
C CYS A 16 -14.40 4.24 3.80
N LYS A 17 -15.42 4.78 4.46
CA LYS A 17 -16.66 5.18 3.76
C LYS A 17 -16.48 6.35 2.78
N ASP A 18 -15.47 7.18 2.99
CA ASP A 18 -15.16 8.42 2.26
C ASP A 18 -13.82 8.34 1.49
N GLY A 19 -13.17 7.17 1.43
CA GLY A 19 -11.88 7.03 0.77
C GLY A 19 -11.14 5.75 1.09
N VAL A 20 -9.87 5.70 0.66
CA VAL A 20 -8.95 4.60 1.00
C VAL A 20 -7.69 5.18 1.65
N VAL A 21 -7.26 4.58 2.74
CA VAL A 21 -6.05 4.95 3.48
C VAL A 21 -4.96 3.94 3.24
N PHE A 22 -3.72 4.42 3.11
CA PHE A 22 -2.52 3.61 2.99
C PHE A 22 -1.48 4.05 4.02
N ALA A 23 -0.80 3.07 4.63
CA ALA A 23 0.34 3.34 5.48
C ALA A 23 1.46 2.33 5.24
N SER A 24 2.70 2.77 5.40
CA SER A 24 3.86 1.90 5.39
C SER A 24 4.97 2.43 6.29
N GLU A 25 5.94 1.59 6.58
CA GLU A 25 7.23 2.03 7.13
C GLU A 25 8.28 2.28 6.03
N ARG A 26 9.47 2.78 6.40
CA ARG A 26 10.48 3.32 5.46
C ARG A 26 11.80 2.54 5.37
N ARG A 27 11.93 1.44 6.11
CA ARG A 27 13.13 0.58 6.10
C ARG A 27 13.14 -0.30 4.86
N ALA A 28 14.28 -0.44 4.20
CA ALA A 28 14.54 -1.54 3.26
C ALA A 28 15.70 -2.37 3.82
N SER A 29 15.48 -3.67 3.96
CA SER A 29 16.47 -4.62 4.49
C SER A 29 17.11 -5.46 3.39
N MET A 30 18.37 -5.80 3.59
CA MET A 30 19.08 -6.83 2.81
C MET A 30 19.65 -7.84 3.80
N GLY A 31 18.88 -8.89 4.08
CA GLY A 31 19.14 -9.73 5.25
C GLY A 31 19.07 -8.89 6.53
N ASN A 32 20.05 -9.04 7.42
CA ASN A 32 20.09 -8.31 8.69
C ASN A 32 20.63 -6.86 8.57
N LEU A 33 20.98 -6.41 7.36
CA LEU A 33 21.44 -5.05 7.11
C LEU A 33 20.26 -4.15 6.75
N VAL A 34 20.16 -2.99 7.42
CA VAL A 34 19.29 -1.89 6.96
C VAL A 34 19.96 -1.22 5.77
N ALA A 35 19.59 -1.64 4.55
CA ALA A 35 20.14 -1.13 3.30
C ALA A 35 19.69 0.31 3.02
N HIS A 36 18.45 0.66 3.38
CA HIS A 36 17.91 2.00 3.22
C HIS A 36 16.96 2.38 4.37
N LYS A 37 16.96 3.65 4.79
CA LYS A 37 16.16 4.15 5.92
C LYS A 37 15.00 5.06 5.52
N VAL A 38 14.92 5.44 4.25
CA VAL A 38 13.94 6.41 3.73
C VAL A 38 13.25 5.89 2.47
N ALA A 39 13.06 4.57 2.37
CA ALA A 39 12.40 3.94 1.22
C ALA A 39 10.96 4.43 1.08
N GLU A 40 10.56 4.71 -0.15
CA GLU A 40 9.18 5.00 -0.51
C GLU A 40 8.47 3.71 -0.89
N LYS A 41 7.29 3.49 -0.30
CA LYS A 41 6.49 2.28 -0.52
C LYS A 41 5.03 2.55 -0.82
N ILE A 42 4.66 3.82 -0.94
CA ILE A 42 3.33 4.27 -1.36
C ILE A 42 3.56 5.10 -2.62
N PHE A 43 2.92 4.71 -3.72
CA PHE A 43 3.07 5.32 -5.02
C PHE A 43 1.72 5.81 -5.52
N LYS A 44 1.71 7.06 -5.96
CA LYS A 44 0.60 7.64 -6.70
C LYS A 44 0.68 7.15 -8.15
N ILE A 45 -0.29 6.37 -8.61
CA ILE A 45 -0.39 5.98 -10.03
C ILE A 45 -1.04 7.11 -10.83
N ASN A 46 -2.12 7.68 -10.30
CA ASN A 46 -2.73 8.92 -10.79
C ASN A 46 -3.48 9.61 -9.62
N ASP A 47 -4.35 10.58 -9.91
CA ASP A 47 -5.06 11.32 -8.86
C ASP A 47 -6.05 10.48 -8.05
N HIS A 48 -6.53 9.34 -8.58
CA HIS A 48 -7.56 8.51 -7.94
C HIS A 48 -7.14 7.06 -7.69
N ILE A 49 -5.93 6.65 -8.07
CA ILE A 49 -5.38 5.29 -7.89
C ILE A 49 -4.01 5.39 -7.19
N VAL A 50 -3.88 4.64 -6.11
CA VAL A 50 -2.70 4.57 -5.25
C VAL A 50 -2.32 3.12 -5.07
N THR A 51 -1.04 2.87 -4.91
CA THR A 51 -0.52 1.53 -4.70
C THR A 51 0.58 1.49 -3.64
N THR A 52 0.73 0.34 -2.97
CA THR A 52 1.87 0.06 -2.12
C THR A 52 2.74 -1.05 -2.68
N ILE A 53 3.99 -1.16 -2.21
CA ILE A 53 4.89 -2.25 -2.61
C ILE A 53 5.49 -2.96 -1.40
N ALA A 54 5.60 -4.28 -1.51
CA ALA A 54 6.36 -5.15 -0.61
C ALA A 54 7.06 -6.25 -1.42
N GLY A 55 8.27 -6.63 -1.00
CA GLY A 55 9.13 -7.59 -1.70
C GLY A 55 10.26 -6.93 -2.49
N SER A 56 10.60 -7.52 -3.64
CA SER A 56 11.77 -7.15 -4.44
C SER A 56 11.67 -5.71 -4.92
N VAL A 57 12.61 -4.87 -4.48
CA VAL A 57 12.61 -3.43 -4.82
C VAL A 57 12.73 -3.21 -6.33
N GLY A 58 13.56 -4.00 -7.00
CA GLY A 58 13.75 -3.90 -8.46
C GLY A 58 12.48 -4.29 -9.23
N ASP A 59 11.84 -5.39 -8.84
CA ASP A 59 10.59 -5.82 -9.46
C ASP A 59 9.47 -4.82 -9.18
N ALA A 60 9.40 -4.29 -7.96
CA ALA A 60 8.41 -3.30 -7.56
C ALA A 60 8.55 -2.02 -8.38
N GLN A 61 9.75 -1.47 -8.52
CA GLN A 61 10.00 -0.29 -9.35
C GLN A 61 9.63 -0.51 -10.81
N ASN A 62 9.88 -1.72 -11.35
CA ASN A 62 9.49 -2.05 -12.72
C ASN A 62 7.97 -2.13 -12.85
N LEU A 63 7.30 -2.82 -11.92
CA LEU A 63 5.84 -2.93 -11.88
C LEU A 63 5.16 -1.56 -11.82
N MET A 64 5.63 -0.65 -10.97
CA MET A 64 5.08 0.72 -10.85
C MET A 64 5.12 1.46 -12.20
N LYS A 65 6.26 1.41 -12.90
CA LYS A 65 6.41 2.05 -14.21
C LYS A 65 5.46 1.48 -15.26
N ILE A 66 5.25 0.16 -15.24
CA ILE A 66 4.34 -0.50 -16.18
C ILE A 66 2.89 -0.10 -15.88
N ILE A 67 2.45 -0.15 -14.62
CA ILE A 67 1.08 0.20 -14.23
C ILE A 67 0.78 1.67 -14.54
N GLU A 68 1.70 2.59 -14.20
CA GLU A 68 1.56 4.02 -14.49
C GLU A 68 1.39 4.28 -16.00
N ALA A 69 2.19 3.58 -16.83
CA ALA A 69 2.08 3.66 -18.28
C ALA A 69 0.75 3.09 -18.80
N GLU A 70 0.32 1.92 -18.32
CA GLU A 70 -0.94 1.28 -18.75
C GLU A 70 -2.16 2.13 -18.40
N VAL A 71 -2.22 2.68 -17.17
CA VAL A 71 -3.29 3.57 -16.73
C VAL A 71 -3.33 4.85 -17.56
N SER A 72 -2.16 5.46 -17.80
CA SER A 72 -2.06 6.69 -18.62
C SER A 72 -2.47 6.43 -20.07
N LEU A 73 -2.00 5.32 -20.67
CA LEU A 73 -2.34 4.94 -22.04
C LEU A 73 -3.82 4.65 -22.20
N TYR A 74 -4.46 3.99 -21.23
CA TYR A 74 -5.90 3.78 -21.24
C TYR A 74 -6.64 5.10 -21.26
N GLN A 75 -6.25 6.05 -20.39
CA GLN A 75 -6.91 7.35 -20.31
C GLN A 75 -6.78 8.14 -21.61
N MET A 76 -5.59 8.13 -22.22
CA MET A 76 -5.37 8.79 -23.52
C MET A 76 -6.18 8.16 -24.66
N ARG A 77 -6.35 6.83 -24.66
CA ARG A 77 -7.07 6.11 -25.73
C ARG A 77 -8.57 6.23 -25.63
N ASN A 78 -9.11 6.16 -24.41
CA ASN A 78 -10.55 6.12 -24.17
C ASN A 78 -11.14 7.49 -23.81
N ASN A 79 -10.28 8.48 -23.54
CA ASN A 79 -10.69 9.78 -23.00
C ASN A 79 -11.55 9.64 -21.73
N ASP A 80 -11.25 8.61 -20.92
CA ASP A 80 -11.97 8.25 -19.71
C ASP A 80 -11.01 7.65 -18.68
N LYS A 81 -11.35 7.75 -17.40
CA LYS A 81 -10.51 7.24 -16.31
C LYS A 81 -10.59 5.72 -16.24
N MET A 82 -9.44 5.05 -16.10
CA MET A 82 -9.44 3.62 -15.77
C MET A 82 -10.02 3.44 -14.37
N SER A 83 -10.94 2.49 -14.22
CA SER A 83 -11.47 2.15 -12.90
C SER A 83 -10.44 1.46 -12.02
N VAL A 84 -10.57 1.58 -10.70
CA VAL A 84 -9.65 0.94 -9.74
C VAL A 84 -9.62 -0.59 -9.96
N LYS A 85 -10.79 -1.21 -10.15
CA LYS A 85 -10.90 -2.64 -10.46
C LYS A 85 -10.22 -3.03 -11.77
N ALA A 86 -10.30 -2.19 -12.80
CA ALA A 86 -9.62 -2.44 -14.07
C ALA A 86 -8.10 -2.34 -13.90
N ALA A 87 -7.60 -1.34 -13.16
CA ALA A 87 -6.18 -1.21 -12.85
C ALA A 87 -5.64 -2.40 -12.04
N ALA A 88 -6.39 -2.86 -11.04
CA ALA A 88 -6.07 -4.09 -10.31
C ALA A 88 -6.04 -5.32 -11.25
N SER A 89 -7.02 -5.46 -12.16
CA SER A 89 -7.07 -6.57 -13.11
C SER A 89 -5.88 -6.58 -14.08
N VAL A 90 -5.47 -5.41 -14.58
CA VAL A 90 -4.28 -5.26 -15.43
C VAL A 90 -3.02 -5.60 -14.64
N THR A 91 -2.91 -5.11 -13.41
CA THR A 91 -1.79 -5.39 -12.51
C THR A 91 -1.65 -6.88 -12.23
N ALA A 92 -2.75 -7.58 -11.93
CA ALA A 92 -2.78 -9.02 -11.73
C ALA A 92 -2.27 -9.78 -12.96
N ASN A 93 -2.67 -9.35 -14.16
CA ASN A 93 -2.18 -9.95 -15.40
C ASN A 93 -0.68 -9.71 -15.61
N ILE A 94 -0.17 -8.51 -15.32
CA ILE A 94 1.27 -8.20 -15.40
C ILE A 94 2.08 -9.09 -14.44
N LEU A 95 1.63 -9.22 -13.19
CA LEU A 95 2.24 -10.08 -12.18
C LEU A 95 2.26 -11.54 -12.63
N ARG A 96 1.18 -12.03 -13.25
CA ARG A 96 1.13 -13.40 -13.80
C ARG A 96 2.04 -13.63 -15.01
N SER A 97 2.37 -12.58 -15.77
CA SER A 97 3.10 -12.69 -17.04
C SER A 97 4.61 -12.91 -16.89
N GLY A 98 5.18 -12.74 -15.70
CA GLY A 98 6.60 -13.00 -15.46
C GLY A 98 6.94 -13.05 -13.97
N PRO A 99 8.10 -13.61 -13.58
CA PRO A 99 8.46 -13.74 -12.18
C PRO A 99 8.78 -12.37 -11.58
N MET A 100 7.78 -11.72 -10.98
CA MET A 100 7.96 -10.51 -10.16
C MET A 100 7.67 -10.85 -8.70
N TYR A 101 8.67 -10.71 -7.83
CA TYR A 101 8.52 -11.04 -6.40
C TYR A 101 7.96 -9.85 -5.62
N VAL A 102 6.76 -9.40 -5.99
CA VAL A 102 6.10 -8.21 -5.43
C VAL A 102 4.70 -8.58 -4.95
N GLN A 103 4.39 -8.20 -3.72
CA GLN A 103 3.02 -8.08 -3.24
C GLN A 103 2.66 -6.61 -3.22
N THR A 104 1.48 -6.26 -3.72
CA THR A 104 1.05 -4.86 -3.85
C THR A 104 -0.39 -4.70 -3.40
N LEU A 105 -0.65 -3.60 -2.72
CA LEU A 105 -2.00 -3.12 -2.48
C LEU A 105 -2.31 -2.09 -3.56
N LEU A 106 -3.47 -2.15 -4.18
CA LEU A 106 -3.93 -1.16 -5.15
C LEU A 106 -5.33 -0.74 -4.75
N GLY A 107 -5.51 0.55 -4.47
CA GLY A 107 -6.83 1.08 -4.14
C GLY A 107 -7.00 2.51 -4.60
N GLY A 108 -8.22 3.00 -4.49
CA GLY A 108 -8.59 4.25 -5.11
C GLY A 108 -10.06 4.57 -5.01
N MET A 109 -10.46 5.58 -5.77
CA MET A 109 -11.83 6.06 -5.88
C MET A 109 -12.36 5.94 -7.31
N ASP A 110 -13.48 5.25 -7.48
CA ASP A 110 -14.27 5.24 -8.70
C ASP A 110 -15.51 6.15 -8.51
N GLY A 111 -15.31 7.46 -8.67
CA GLY A 111 -16.32 8.45 -8.27
C GLY A 111 -16.40 8.54 -6.74
N ASP A 112 -17.56 8.19 -6.18
CA ASP A 112 -17.83 8.15 -4.73
C ASP A 112 -17.53 6.76 -4.11
N LYS A 113 -17.04 5.80 -4.91
CA LYS A 113 -16.85 4.41 -4.48
C LYS A 113 -15.39 4.10 -4.18
N PRO A 114 -15.01 3.95 -2.90
CA PRO A 114 -13.69 3.47 -2.52
C PRO A 114 -13.58 1.97 -2.77
N SER A 115 -12.42 1.53 -3.25
CA SER A 115 -12.10 0.11 -3.35
C SER A 115 -10.61 -0.14 -3.15
N LEU A 116 -10.29 -1.30 -2.60
CA LEU A 116 -8.92 -1.72 -2.28
C LEU A 116 -8.76 -3.18 -2.68
N TYR A 117 -7.65 -3.47 -3.33
CA TYR A 117 -7.31 -4.79 -3.83
C TYR A 117 -5.93 -5.20 -3.33
N SER A 118 -5.81 -6.45 -2.89
CA SER A 118 -4.53 -7.10 -2.66
C SER A 118 -4.15 -7.96 -3.87
N LEU A 119 -2.90 -7.83 -4.30
CA LEU A 119 -2.35 -8.57 -5.43
C LEU A 119 -1.06 -9.28 -5.06
N ASP A 120 -0.95 -10.52 -5.50
CA ASP A 120 0.19 -11.41 -5.19
C ASP A 120 1.04 -11.73 -6.43
N PRO A 121 2.28 -12.21 -6.24
CA PRO A 121 3.18 -12.60 -7.33
C PRO A 121 2.64 -13.64 -8.33
N ALA A 122 1.62 -14.43 -7.96
CA ALA A 122 1.00 -15.40 -8.86
C ALA A 122 -0.11 -14.77 -9.73
N GLY A 123 -0.37 -13.48 -9.56
CA GLY A 123 -1.45 -12.76 -10.22
C GLY A 123 -2.82 -12.98 -9.56
N GLY A 124 -2.84 -13.37 -8.28
CA GLY A 124 -4.05 -13.29 -7.48
C GLY A 124 -4.51 -11.84 -7.31
N MET A 125 -5.82 -11.66 -7.22
CA MET A 125 -6.47 -10.36 -7.03
C MET A 125 -7.68 -10.56 -6.14
N ILE A 126 -7.68 -9.94 -4.97
CA ILE A 126 -8.75 -10.04 -3.97
C ILE A 126 -9.15 -8.62 -3.58
N GLU A 127 -10.46 -8.38 -3.44
CA GLU A 127 -11.00 -7.12 -2.92
C GLU A 127 -11.06 -7.21 -1.39
N ASP A 128 -10.51 -6.22 -0.70
CA ASP A 128 -10.36 -6.22 0.76
C ASP A 128 -10.92 -4.94 1.38
N THR A 129 -11.51 -5.07 2.58
CA THR A 129 -11.91 -3.92 3.41
C THR A 129 -10.72 -3.35 4.18
N TYR A 130 -9.83 -4.21 4.64
CA TYR A 130 -8.51 -3.86 5.15
C TYR A 130 -7.55 -5.01 4.86
N ILE A 131 -6.28 -4.69 4.67
CA ILE A 131 -5.26 -5.69 4.37
C ILE A 131 -3.89 -5.19 4.79
N SER A 132 -3.03 -6.10 5.25
CA SER A 132 -1.61 -5.84 5.48
C SER A 132 -0.72 -6.84 4.76
N THR A 133 0.42 -6.36 4.27
CA THR A 133 1.40 -7.16 3.51
C THR A 133 2.81 -6.97 4.02
N GLY A 134 3.66 -7.96 3.73
CA GLY A 134 5.06 -8.02 4.16
C GLY A 134 5.27 -8.65 5.55
N SER A 135 6.51 -8.61 6.06
CA SER A 135 6.97 -9.32 7.25
C SER A 135 6.27 -8.93 8.55
N GLY A 136 5.92 -7.65 8.73
CA GLY A 136 5.23 -7.18 9.94
C GLY A 136 3.70 -7.27 9.88
N SER A 137 3.15 -7.82 8.80
CA SER A 137 1.70 -7.90 8.57
C SER A 137 0.95 -8.63 9.68
N ILE A 138 1.49 -9.72 10.22
CA ILE A 138 0.88 -10.49 11.31
C ILE A 138 0.61 -9.62 12.54
N VAL A 139 1.53 -8.68 12.85
CA VAL A 139 1.37 -7.75 13.98
C VAL A 139 0.38 -6.64 13.63
N ALA A 140 0.43 -6.14 12.39
CA ALA A 140 -0.51 -5.14 11.91
C ALA A 140 -1.97 -5.63 11.94
N TYR A 141 -2.22 -6.89 11.55
CA TYR A 141 -3.56 -7.49 11.58
C TYR A 141 -4.21 -7.44 12.96
N GLY A 142 -3.46 -7.66 14.04
CA GLY A 142 -4.01 -7.57 15.40
C GLY A 142 -4.58 -6.19 15.75
N VAL A 143 -4.00 -5.11 15.20
CA VAL A 143 -4.54 -3.75 15.37
C VAL A 143 -5.73 -3.50 14.45
N LEU A 144 -5.64 -3.96 13.19
CA LEU A 144 -6.70 -3.80 12.21
C LEU A 144 -7.98 -4.49 12.67
N GLU A 145 -7.89 -5.74 13.12
CA GLU A 145 -9.03 -6.55 13.59
C GLU A 145 -9.66 -6.01 14.88
N ASP A 146 -8.88 -5.37 15.76
CA ASP A 146 -9.37 -4.77 17.01
C ASP A 146 -10.13 -3.44 16.77
N ARG A 147 -9.74 -2.68 15.75
CA ARG A 147 -10.14 -1.27 15.61
C ARG A 147 -11.02 -0.97 14.41
N TYR A 148 -10.96 -1.78 13.36
CA TYR A 148 -11.73 -1.56 12.14
C TYR A 148 -13.23 -1.79 12.37
N HIS A 149 -14.06 -0.97 11.73
CA HIS A 149 -15.49 -1.22 11.51
C HIS A 149 -15.94 -0.57 10.20
N GLU A 150 -17.06 -1.02 9.64
CA GLU A 150 -17.50 -0.64 8.27
C GLU A 150 -17.69 0.87 8.05
N GLU A 151 -18.05 1.62 9.09
CA GLU A 151 -18.40 3.04 9.00
C GLU A 151 -17.25 4.03 9.30
N ILE A 152 -16.00 3.55 9.36
CA ILE A 152 -14.86 4.44 9.64
C ILE A 152 -14.67 5.49 8.54
N THR A 153 -14.31 6.70 8.97
CA THR A 153 -13.84 7.77 8.09
C THR A 153 -12.37 7.60 7.73
N THR A 154 -11.90 8.30 6.70
CA THR A 154 -10.47 8.35 6.37
C THR A 154 -9.62 8.89 7.52
N ASP A 155 -10.12 9.84 8.32
CA ASP A 155 -9.39 10.35 9.49
C ASP A 155 -9.23 9.30 10.60
N GLU A 156 -10.27 8.50 10.87
CA GLU A 156 -10.18 7.35 11.77
C GLU A 156 -9.27 6.24 11.19
N GLY A 157 -9.42 5.96 9.89
CA GLY A 157 -8.58 5.00 9.16
C GLY A 157 -7.10 5.36 9.20
N LEU A 158 -6.76 6.64 9.11
CA LEU A 158 -5.38 7.14 9.26
C LEU A 158 -4.81 6.82 10.64
N GLU A 159 -5.58 7.01 11.71
CA GLU A 159 -5.13 6.66 13.06
C GLU A 159 -4.90 5.15 13.19
N ILE A 160 -5.85 4.33 12.71
CA ILE A 160 -5.76 2.87 12.76
C ILE A 160 -4.54 2.39 11.96
N ALA A 161 -4.33 2.89 10.75
CA ALA A 161 -3.22 2.51 9.89
C ALA A 161 -1.87 2.87 10.50
N VAL A 162 -1.72 4.07 11.07
CA VAL A 162 -0.49 4.48 11.76
C VAL A 162 -0.23 3.61 13.00
N ARG A 163 -1.27 3.30 13.77
CA ARG A 163 -1.16 2.40 14.94
C ARG A 163 -0.72 1.01 14.54
N ALA A 164 -1.23 0.47 13.43
CA ALA A 164 -0.83 -0.83 12.89
C ALA A 164 0.64 -0.84 12.46
N ILE A 165 1.10 0.18 11.72
CA ILE A 165 2.52 0.29 11.32
C ILE A 165 3.43 0.50 12.54
N LYS A 166 3.01 1.27 13.55
CA LYS A 166 3.75 1.45 14.81
C LYS A 166 3.95 0.12 15.53
N ALA A 167 2.86 -0.62 15.73
CA ALA A 167 2.90 -1.94 16.38
C ALA A 167 3.81 -2.92 15.62
N ALA A 168 3.70 -2.97 14.29
CA ALA A 168 4.57 -3.78 13.46
C ALA A 168 6.04 -3.35 13.58
N SER A 169 6.33 -2.05 13.54
CA SER A 169 7.70 -1.52 13.64
C SER A 169 8.37 -1.78 14.99
N GLU A 170 7.60 -1.97 16.06
CA GLU A 170 8.11 -2.32 17.40
C GLU A 170 8.47 -3.80 17.54
N ARG A 171 7.95 -4.67 16.67
CA ARG A 171 8.05 -6.14 16.79
C ARG A 171 8.76 -6.82 15.63
N ASP A 172 8.58 -6.33 14.41
CA ASP A 172 9.24 -6.85 13.22
C ASP A 172 10.59 -6.14 12.98
N THR A 173 11.67 -6.91 12.98
CA THR A 173 13.04 -6.39 12.83
C THR A 173 13.31 -5.77 11.47
N PHE A 174 12.51 -6.09 10.46
CA PHE A 174 12.66 -5.54 9.11
C PHE A 174 11.80 -4.30 8.85
N SER A 175 10.97 -3.91 9.82
CA SER A 175 10.07 -2.76 9.73
C SER A 175 10.60 -1.57 10.56
N GLY A 176 10.47 -0.35 10.03
CA GLY A 176 10.65 0.86 10.84
C GLY A 176 11.17 2.07 10.06
N ASN A 177 11.94 2.92 10.75
CA ASN A 177 12.50 4.16 10.18
C ASN A 177 11.46 5.23 9.78
N GLY A 178 10.33 5.24 10.48
CA GLY A 178 9.27 6.24 10.32
C GLY A 178 8.09 5.71 9.52
N TYR A 179 7.16 6.60 9.22
CA TYR A 179 5.87 6.27 8.63
C TYR A 179 5.69 7.05 7.32
N LEU A 180 5.12 6.41 6.32
CA LEU A 180 4.49 7.04 5.16
C LEU A 180 3.01 6.77 5.28
N VAL A 181 2.21 7.81 5.06
CA VAL A 181 0.76 7.74 5.23
C VAL A 181 0.12 8.57 4.12
N ALA A 182 -0.84 7.98 3.44
CA ALA A 182 -1.58 8.65 2.39
C ALA A 182 -3.06 8.30 2.47
N LYS A 183 -3.88 9.17 1.89
CA LYS A 183 -5.29 8.87 1.60
C LYS A 183 -5.63 9.24 0.17
N VAL A 184 -6.64 8.57 -0.36
CA VAL A 184 -7.29 8.94 -1.61
C VAL A 184 -8.79 9.05 -1.34
N THR A 185 -9.34 10.21 -1.67
CA THR A 185 -10.75 10.58 -1.48
C THR A 185 -11.30 11.11 -2.80
N GLU A 186 -12.55 11.60 -2.82
CA GLU A 186 -13.11 12.28 -4.00
C GLU A 186 -12.27 13.49 -4.44
N ASP A 187 -11.61 14.17 -3.49
CA ASP A 187 -10.70 15.30 -3.76
C ASP A 187 -9.36 14.85 -4.39
N GLY A 188 -9.12 13.55 -4.45
CA GLY A 188 -7.91 12.92 -4.99
C GLY A 188 -6.92 12.47 -3.93
N PHE A 189 -5.70 12.20 -4.39
CA PHE A 189 -4.59 11.71 -3.58
C PHE A 189 -3.95 12.80 -2.69
N GLU A 190 -3.78 12.49 -1.42
CA GLU A 190 -3.00 13.26 -0.45
C GLU A 190 -1.95 12.36 0.21
N MET A 191 -0.67 12.68 0.04
CA MET A 191 0.39 12.18 0.93
C MET A 191 0.45 13.12 2.14
N LEU A 192 0.31 12.58 3.35
CA LEU A 192 0.39 13.38 4.55
C LEU A 192 1.83 13.88 4.76
N ASP A 193 1.96 15.13 5.16
CA ASP A 193 3.24 15.69 5.58
C ASP A 193 3.69 15.10 6.93
N LYS A 194 4.95 15.34 7.25
CA LYS A 194 5.58 14.80 8.46
C LYS A 194 4.94 15.34 9.75
N GLU A 195 4.42 16.56 9.73
CA GLU A 195 3.82 17.19 10.92
C GLU A 195 2.50 16.49 11.26
N LYS A 196 1.60 16.35 10.28
CA LYS A 196 0.33 15.62 10.44
C LYS A 196 0.54 14.19 10.91
N VAL A 197 1.53 13.49 10.34
CA VAL A 197 1.86 12.11 10.76
C VAL A 197 2.34 12.08 12.21
N ASN A 198 3.19 13.02 12.64
CA ASN A 198 3.65 13.09 14.02
C ASN A 198 2.50 13.40 14.99
N ASP A 199 1.55 14.25 14.59
CA ASP A 199 0.37 14.56 15.40
C ASP A 199 -0.50 13.32 15.63
N ILE A 200 -0.66 12.46 14.62
CA ILE A 200 -1.34 11.16 14.77
C ILE A 200 -0.53 10.28 15.72
N VAL A 201 0.78 10.14 15.50
CA VAL A 201 1.67 9.31 16.34
C VAL A 201 1.65 9.75 17.81
N ALA A 202 1.55 11.06 18.09
CA ALA A 202 1.52 11.60 19.45
C ALA A 202 0.22 11.28 20.20
N LYS A 203 -0.88 10.99 19.49
CA LYS A 203 -2.19 10.63 20.09
C LYS A 203 -2.30 9.15 20.45
N ILE A 204 -1.43 8.30 19.90
CA ILE A 204 -1.56 6.83 19.94
C ILE A 204 -0.54 6.10 20.80
#